data_AF-A0A813JYD1-F1
#
_entry.id   AF-A0A813JYD1-F1
#
_cell.length_a   1.000
_cell.length_b   1.000
_cell.length_c   1.000
_cell.angle_alpha   90.00
_cell.angle_beta   90.00
_cell.angle_gamma   90.00
#
_symmetry.space_group_name_H-M   'P 1'
#
loop_
_entity.id
_entity.type
_entity.pdbx_description
1 polymer ?
#
loop_
_entity_poly.entity_id
_entity_poly.type
_entity_poly.pdbx_seq_one_letter_code
_entity_poly.pdbx_strand_id
1 'polypeptide(L)'
;VHLFSKRPIIVVVFDTVFRPPEWWREFPNLLVYRMQIGMPWPVAFNFNKIRAMIGARVIVGIELDLDQIVAPGIDVVFSATRNEVTQHYPFPIMPVHWMSRDAKPGEMFYEYGLHSWRYEHGMRWCHAHPSWTFWALAFYADVLLKRYLLGLTKGTATGRMWALSALKPIDMRALAAAEESSKSLKSYRLQGYMVEDEDMLNVELWLANASKSWCKFDLEPELYTYRNWLSRRLYSDPKWYPDGIPVMFYSVHNTKDFEKTDQLLTILAQCSLPEVIKKSKCSSSEAALPVSCRLGTSEEREFRQADPEGYAASVCCCLQPRQDHPIYWAGSWYKRKEDVPELSDLPTKQPRHCILIS
;
A
#
# COMPACT_ATOMS: atom_id res chain seq x y z
N VAL A 1 -6.44 4.59 -11.95
CA VAL A 1 -6.77 4.70 -10.51
C VAL A 1 -8.22 4.32 -10.34
N HIS A 2 -8.48 3.20 -9.66
CA HIS A 2 -9.76 2.48 -9.50
C HIS A 2 -10.33 1.83 -10.78
N LEU A 3 -10.62 0.54 -10.67
CA LEU A 3 -11.48 -0.20 -11.60
C LEU A 3 -12.72 -0.75 -10.86
N PHE A 4 -12.63 -0.99 -9.54
CA PHE A 4 -13.60 -1.86 -8.85
C PHE A 4 -14.13 -1.34 -7.49
N SER A 5 -13.47 -0.38 -6.82
CA SER A 5 -13.95 0.09 -5.51
C SER A 5 -15.08 1.10 -5.66
N LYS A 6 -16.12 0.96 -4.83
CA LYS A 6 -17.22 1.94 -4.73
C LYS A 6 -16.95 3.02 -3.69
N ARG A 7 -15.76 3.00 -3.07
CA ARG A 7 -15.37 3.94 -2.02
C ARG A 7 -14.50 5.06 -2.60
N PRO A 8 -14.55 6.27 -2.02
CA PRO A 8 -13.63 7.33 -2.39
C PRO A 8 -12.18 6.89 -2.20
N ILE A 9 -11.33 7.20 -3.17
CA ILE A 9 -9.88 7.03 -3.09
C ILE A 9 -9.28 8.37 -2.76
N ILE A 10 -8.54 8.43 -1.67
CA ILE A 10 -7.87 9.64 -1.23
C ILE A 10 -6.39 9.53 -1.58
N VAL A 11 -5.92 10.42 -2.47
CA VAL A 11 -4.49 10.57 -2.77
C VAL A 11 -3.99 11.82 -2.07
N VAL A 12 -2.99 11.67 -1.21
CA VAL A 12 -2.36 12.79 -0.51
C VAL A 12 -1.00 13.07 -1.14
N VAL A 13 -0.84 14.25 -1.72
CA VAL A 13 0.40 14.70 -2.36
C VAL A 13 1.12 15.69 -1.44
N PHE A 14 2.34 15.37 -1.06
CA PHE A 14 3.20 16.18 -0.20
C PHE A 14 4.09 17.11 -1.04
N ASP A 15 3.47 18.09 -1.69
CA ASP A 15 4.12 18.99 -2.62
C ASP A 15 3.45 20.37 -2.57
N THR A 16 4.19 21.47 -2.73
CA THR A 16 3.62 22.83 -2.71
C THR A 16 3.11 23.29 -4.08
N VAL A 17 3.60 22.72 -5.17
CA VAL A 17 3.36 23.14 -6.55
C VAL A 17 2.58 22.12 -7.38
N PHE A 18 2.45 20.87 -6.92
CA PHE A 18 1.73 19.81 -7.64
C PHE A 18 0.31 20.26 -8.00
N ARG A 19 -0.03 20.04 -9.27
CA ARG A 19 -1.38 20.20 -9.80
C ARG A 19 -1.77 18.87 -10.44
N PRO A 20 -2.88 18.24 -10.00
CA PRO A 20 -3.35 17.02 -10.65
C PRO A 20 -3.65 17.32 -12.13
N PRO A 21 -3.31 16.40 -13.05
CA PRO A 21 -3.67 16.54 -14.46
C PRO A 21 -5.19 16.69 -14.66
N GLU A 22 -5.61 17.42 -15.69
CA GLU A 22 -7.04 17.69 -15.92
C GLU A 22 -7.86 16.42 -16.17
N TRP A 23 -7.27 15.42 -16.83
CA TRP A 23 -7.90 14.12 -17.08
C TRP A 23 -8.23 13.32 -15.81
N TRP A 24 -7.66 13.66 -14.65
CA TRP A 24 -8.05 13.03 -13.38
C TRP A 24 -9.51 13.30 -13.00
N ARG A 25 -10.17 14.29 -13.62
CA ARG A 25 -11.61 14.55 -13.48
C ARG A 25 -12.48 13.38 -13.94
N GLU A 26 -11.95 12.47 -14.75
CA GLU A 26 -12.64 11.26 -15.19
C GLU A 26 -12.77 10.20 -14.08
N PHE A 27 -12.07 10.35 -12.95
CA PHE A 27 -12.20 9.47 -11.80
C PHE A 27 -13.14 10.08 -10.74
N PRO A 28 -14.45 9.82 -10.78
CA PRO A 28 -15.42 10.49 -9.92
C PRO A 28 -15.22 10.19 -8.42
N ASN A 29 -14.54 9.10 -8.10
CA ASN A 29 -14.25 8.69 -6.73
C ASN A 29 -12.86 9.14 -6.24
N LEU A 30 -12.08 9.85 -7.05
CA LEU A 30 -10.73 10.30 -6.69
C LEU A 30 -10.77 11.66 -6.00
N LEU A 31 -10.29 11.70 -4.76
CA LEU A 31 -10.07 12.90 -3.98
C LEU A 31 -8.57 13.13 -3.85
N VAL A 32 -8.10 14.29 -4.30
CA VAL A 32 -6.68 14.66 -4.19
C VAL A 32 -6.52 15.74 -3.15
N TYR A 33 -5.83 15.42 -2.06
CA TYR A 33 -5.38 16.42 -1.10
C TYR A 33 -3.94 16.79 -1.36
N ARG A 34 -3.65 18.06 -1.12
CA ARG A 34 -2.29 18.58 -1.06
C ARG A 34 -1.96 18.87 0.39
N MET A 35 -0.82 18.38 0.86
CA MET A 35 -0.27 18.72 2.18
C MET A 35 1.07 19.44 2.02
N GLN A 36 1.44 20.24 3.03
CA GLN A 36 2.76 20.84 3.09
C GLN A 36 3.84 19.77 2.95
N ILE A 37 4.96 20.14 2.29
CA ILE A 37 6.12 19.29 2.00
C ILE A 37 6.51 18.46 3.22
N GLY A 38 7.07 17.28 2.91
CA GLY A 38 7.42 16.22 3.84
C GLY A 38 8.16 16.66 5.12
N MET A 39 8.29 15.70 6.02
CA MET A 39 8.88 15.90 7.34
C MET A 39 10.29 16.53 7.25
N PRO A 40 10.67 17.45 8.16
CA PRO A 40 12.03 17.97 8.20
C PRO A 40 13.02 16.83 8.49
N TRP A 41 14.19 16.85 7.84
CA TRP A 41 15.29 15.97 8.22
C TRP A 41 15.61 16.16 9.71
N PRO A 42 15.82 15.10 10.51
CA PRO A 42 16.10 13.71 10.13
C PRO A 42 14.88 12.78 10.19
N VAL A 43 13.65 13.29 10.06
CA VAL A 43 12.48 12.42 10.09
C VAL A 43 12.27 11.72 8.74
N ALA A 44 12.15 10.40 8.75
CA ALA A 44 12.02 9.60 7.53
C ALA A 44 10.76 9.97 6.74
N PHE A 45 10.86 9.88 5.41
CA PHE A 45 9.78 10.21 4.48
C PHE A 45 8.52 9.37 4.73
N ASN A 46 8.68 8.09 5.11
CA ASN A 46 7.58 7.14 5.30
C ASN A 46 6.56 7.61 6.37
N PHE A 47 6.96 8.45 7.34
CA PHE A 47 6.03 9.04 8.31
C PHE A 47 4.99 9.99 7.70
N ASN A 48 5.15 10.41 6.44
CA ASN A 48 4.10 11.09 5.69
C ASN A 48 2.86 10.20 5.51
N LYS A 49 2.99 8.87 5.53
CA LYS A 49 1.86 7.93 5.57
C LYS A 49 0.96 8.21 6.78
N ILE A 50 1.55 8.35 7.97
CA ILE A 50 0.81 8.67 9.20
C ILE A 50 0.18 10.06 9.13
N ARG A 51 0.88 11.06 8.57
CA ARG A 51 0.30 12.38 8.32
C ARG A 51 -0.92 12.32 7.41
N ALA A 52 -0.84 11.55 6.32
CA ALA A 52 -1.93 11.35 5.38
C ALA A 52 -3.15 10.71 6.07
N MET A 53 -2.93 9.64 6.86
CA MET A 53 -4.00 8.97 7.61
C MET A 53 -4.72 9.90 8.59
N ILE A 54 -3.99 10.72 9.34
CA ILE A 54 -4.57 11.71 10.26
C ILE A 54 -5.31 12.81 9.49
N GLY A 55 -4.68 13.37 8.47
CA GLY A 55 -5.22 14.51 7.74
C GLY A 55 -6.37 14.17 6.78
N ALA A 56 -6.51 12.89 6.38
CA ALA A 56 -7.63 12.43 5.57
C ALA A 56 -8.99 12.52 6.30
N ARG A 57 -8.98 12.53 7.65
CA ARG A 57 -10.18 12.70 8.50
C ARG A 57 -11.34 11.77 8.15
N VAL A 58 -11.02 10.54 7.74
CA VAL A 58 -12.02 9.52 7.40
C VAL A 58 -12.55 8.80 8.64
N ILE A 59 -13.80 8.35 8.58
CA ILE A 59 -14.42 7.54 9.65
C ILE A 59 -13.80 6.14 9.68
N VAL A 60 -13.57 5.57 8.50
CA VAL A 60 -12.90 4.28 8.29
C VAL A 60 -11.95 4.44 7.10
N GLY A 61 -10.71 4.01 7.26
CA GLY A 61 -9.68 4.07 6.22
C GLY A 61 -8.97 2.74 6.04
N ILE A 62 -8.47 2.53 4.82
CA ILE A 62 -7.54 1.46 4.47
C ILE A 62 -6.37 2.18 3.79
N GLU A 63 -5.17 1.97 4.31
CA GLU A 63 -3.95 2.53 3.75
C GLU A 63 -3.47 1.60 2.64
N LEU A 64 -3.09 2.20 1.53
CA LEU A 64 -2.47 1.50 0.40
C LEU A 64 -1.27 2.32 -0.03
N ASP A 65 -0.11 1.68 -0.10
CA ASP A 65 1.07 2.30 -0.69
C ASP A 65 0.85 2.51 -2.19
N LEU A 66 1.55 3.50 -2.77
CA LEU A 66 1.39 3.87 -4.18
C LEU A 66 1.85 2.76 -5.15
N ASP A 67 2.71 1.85 -4.68
CA ASP A 67 3.21 0.68 -5.39
C ASP A 67 2.52 -0.61 -4.92
N GLN A 68 1.24 -0.49 -4.54
CA GLN A 68 0.39 -1.63 -4.24
C GLN A 68 -0.69 -1.88 -5.28
N ILE A 69 -0.86 -3.15 -5.60
CA ILE A 69 -2.01 -3.69 -6.31
C ILE A 69 -2.85 -4.48 -5.31
N VAL A 70 -4.16 -4.25 -5.30
CA VAL A 70 -5.09 -5.01 -4.45
C VAL A 70 -6.10 -5.77 -5.29
N ALA A 71 -6.40 -6.99 -4.86
CA ALA A 71 -7.41 -7.81 -5.52
C ALA A 71 -8.82 -7.22 -5.32
N PRO A 72 -9.77 -7.50 -6.24
CA PRO A 72 -11.17 -7.16 -6.04
C PRO A 72 -11.72 -7.70 -4.70
N GLY A 73 -12.66 -6.98 -4.10
CA GLY A 73 -13.30 -7.38 -2.84
C GLY A 73 -12.67 -6.78 -1.59
N ILE A 74 -11.57 -6.03 -1.68
CA ILE A 74 -10.96 -5.32 -0.53
C ILE A 74 -11.96 -4.42 0.24
N ASP A 75 -13.03 -3.96 -0.42
CA ASP A 75 -14.08 -3.15 0.21
C ASP A 75 -14.74 -3.83 1.44
N VAL A 76 -14.69 -5.18 1.55
CA VAL A 76 -15.20 -5.89 2.74
C VAL A 76 -14.42 -5.55 4.00
N VAL A 77 -13.14 -5.15 3.86
CA VAL A 77 -12.27 -4.77 4.96
C VAL A 77 -12.82 -3.54 5.67
N PHE A 78 -13.47 -2.59 4.98
CA PHE A 78 -14.06 -1.42 5.65
C PHE A 78 -15.09 -1.81 6.72
N SER A 79 -15.92 -2.82 6.44
CA SER A 79 -16.91 -3.30 7.41
C SER A 79 -16.23 -4.02 8.58
N ALA A 80 -15.23 -4.86 8.28
CA ALA A 80 -14.44 -5.54 9.31
C ALA A 80 -13.71 -4.54 10.22
N THR A 81 -13.02 -3.56 9.65
CA THR A 81 -12.34 -2.48 10.38
C THR A 81 -13.29 -1.71 11.29
N ARG A 82 -14.52 -1.42 10.81
CA ARG A 82 -15.53 -0.74 11.65
C ARG A 82 -15.93 -1.56 12.87
N ASN A 83 -16.06 -2.87 12.72
CA ASN A 83 -16.45 -3.76 13.81
C ASN A 83 -15.31 -3.98 14.80
N GLU A 84 -14.07 -4.04 14.31
CA GLU A 84 -12.92 -4.41 15.13
C GLU A 84 -12.20 -3.23 15.80
N VAL A 85 -12.16 -2.07 15.13
CA VAL A 85 -11.51 -0.84 15.65
C VAL A 85 -12.60 0.07 16.23
N THR A 86 -12.75 -0.02 17.54
CA THR A 86 -13.82 0.65 18.30
C THR A 86 -13.24 1.55 19.39
N GLN A 87 -14.09 2.22 20.16
CA GLN A 87 -13.65 2.97 21.34
C GLN A 87 -12.92 2.11 22.39
N HIS A 88 -13.18 0.80 22.43
CA HIS A 88 -12.57 -0.16 23.36
C HIS A 88 -11.36 -0.88 22.78
N TYR A 89 -11.14 -0.74 21.46
CA TYR A 89 -9.94 -1.19 20.77
C TYR A 89 -9.50 -0.10 19.79
N PRO A 90 -8.89 1.00 20.28
CA PRO A 90 -8.61 2.19 19.50
C PRO A 90 -7.24 2.09 18.81
N PHE A 91 -6.91 0.91 18.28
CA PHE A 91 -5.64 0.66 17.60
C PHE A 91 -5.90 0.34 16.14
N PRO A 92 -5.04 0.80 15.23
CA PRO A 92 -5.12 0.37 13.85
C PRO A 92 -4.89 -1.14 13.76
N ILE A 93 -5.47 -1.77 12.74
CA ILE A 93 -5.23 -3.18 12.45
C ILE A 93 -4.30 -3.25 11.26
N MET A 94 -3.09 -3.70 11.51
CA MET A 94 -2.04 -3.82 10.50
C MET A 94 -2.10 -5.22 9.87
N PRO A 95 -1.82 -5.31 8.56
CA PRO A 95 -1.71 -6.58 7.88
C PRO A 95 -0.41 -7.30 8.22
N VAL A 96 -0.50 -8.60 8.43
CA VAL A 96 0.64 -9.48 8.63
C VAL A 96 1.62 -9.39 7.46
N HIS A 97 2.91 -9.25 7.79
CA HIS A 97 3.99 -9.37 6.83
C HIS A 97 4.29 -10.85 6.58
N TRP A 98 4.44 -11.28 5.33
CA TRP A 98 4.68 -12.70 5.01
C TRP A 98 6.01 -13.22 5.59
N MET A 99 7.08 -12.41 5.54
CA MET A 99 8.32 -12.62 6.31
C MET A 99 8.17 -12.25 7.78
N SER A 100 8.78 -13.03 8.68
CA SER A 100 8.81 -12.74 10.11
C SER A 100 9.97 -11.82 10.47
N ARG A 101 9.69 -10.63 11.01
CA ARG A 101 10.71 -9.82 11.70
C ARG A 101 10.77 -10.08 13.21
N ASP A 102 10.08 -11.11 13.68
CA ASP A 102 10.08 -11.51 15.08
C ASP A 102 10.68 -12.90 15.32
N ALA A 103 11.49 -13.36 14.37
CA ALA A 103 12.16 -14.65 14.41
C ALA A 103 13.38 -14.64 15.36
N LYS A 104 13.57 -15.76 16.07
CA LYS A 104 14.73 -16.04 16.94
C LYS A 104 15.79 -16.89 16.22
N PRO A 105 17.06 -16.93 16.70
CA PRO A 105 18.06 -17.82 16.11
C PRO A 105 17.55 -19.26 16.03
N GLY A 106 17.55 -19.84 14.83
CA GLY A 106 17.03 -21.19 14.56
C GLY A 106 15.58 -21.26 14.08
N GLU A 107 14.83 -20.15 14.12
CA GLU A 107 13.51 -20.05 13.50
C GLU A 107 13.62 -19.69 12.00
N MET A 108 12.61 -20.06 11.23
CA MET A 108 12.51 -19.64 9.83
C MET A 108 12.45 -18.11 9.77
N PHE A 109 13.23 -17.50 8.87
CA PHE A 109 13.32 -16.04 8.66
C PHE A 109 14.07 -15.24 9.75
N TYR A 110 14.92 -15.89 10.56
CA TYR A 110 15.73 -15.19 11.56
C TYR A 110 16.51 -13.99 11.00
N GLU A 111 17.03 -14.11 9.78
CA GLU A 111 17.76 -13.07 9.07
C GLU A 111 16.94 -11.80 8.81
N TYR A 112 15.61 -11.87 8.90
CA TYR A 112 14.71 -10.74 8.75
C TYR A 112 14.27 -10.15 10.11
N GLY A 113 14.79 -10.65 11.24
CA GLY A 113 14.43 -10.23 12.59
C GLY A 113 14.72 -8.75 12.92
N LEU A 114 13.84 -8.11 13.69
CA LEU A 114 14.07 -6.78 14.25
C LEU A 114 15.02 -6.86 15.46
N HIS A 115 16.33 -6.89 15.18
CA HIS A 115 17.35 -7.02 16.23
C HIS A 115 17.41 -5.85 17.23
N SER A 116 16.82 -4.70 16.90
CA SER A 116 16.81 -3.52 17.77
C SER A 116 15.81 -3.59 18.93
N TRP A 117 14.90 -4.57 18.91
CA TRP A 117 13.90 -4.77 19.94
C TRP A 117 14.10 -6.12 20.65
N ARG A 118 14.13 -6.11 21.99
CA ARG A 118 14.53 -7.27 22.80
C ARG A 118 13.43 -7.83 23.70
N TYR A 119 12.26 -7.21 23.72
CA TYR A 119 11.15 -7.60 24.59
C TYR A 119 10.20 -8.54 23.86
N GLU A 120 9.32 -9.23 24.60
CA GLU A 120 8.27 -10.03 23.98
C GLU A 120 7.33 -9.17 23.14
N HIS A 121 6.81 -9.76 22.07
CA HIS A 121 5.89 -9.10 21.15
C HIS A 121 4.47 -9.54 21.50
N GLY A 122 3.52 -8.59 21.53
CA GLY A 122 2.11 -8.89 21.79
C GLY A 122 1.34 -9.37 20.56
N MET A 123 1.91 -9.19 19.37
CA MET A 123 1.37 -9.64 18.09
C MET A 123 2.51 -9.88 17.09
N ARG A 124 2.21 -10.59 15.99
CA ARG A 124 3.14 -10.78 14.86
C ARG A 124 3.58 -9.44 14.26
N TRP A 125 4.78 -9.42 13.68
CA TRP A 125 5.19 -8.33 12.79
C TRP A 125 4.20 -8.12 11.64
N CYS A 126 3.81 -6.86 11.44
CA CYS A 126 2.86 -6.46 10.42
C CYS A 126 3.47 -5.39 9.50
N HIS A 127 3.04 -5.40 8.25
CA HIS A 127 3.32 -4.34 7.30
C HIS A 127 2.62 -3.03 7.69
N ALA A 128 3.26 -1.90 7.38
CA ALA A 128 2.70 -0.56 7.59
C ALA A 128 1.58 -0.21 6.58
N HIS A 129 0.63 -1.12 6.32
CA HIS A 129 -0.58 -0.87 5.49
C HIS A 129 -1.87 -0.97 6.30
N PRO A 130 -2.02 -0.17 7.37
CA PRO A 130 -3.08 -0.36 8.33
C PRO A 130 -4.47 -0.06 7.75
N SER A 131 -5.47 -0.71 8.34
CA SER A 131 -6.83 -0.18 8.33
C SER A 131 -7.14 0.45 9.69
N TRP A 132 -7.99 1.47 9.72
CA TRP A 132 -8.34 2.15 10.94
C TRP A 132 -9.77 2.70 10.92
N THR A 133 -10.31 2.96 12.10
CA THR A 133 -11.39 3.93 12.27
C THR A 133 -10.86 5.19 12.93
N PHE A 134 -11.68 6.24 13.00
CA PHE A 134 -11.32 7.49 13.68
C PHE A 134 -10.87 7.28 15.14
N TRP A 135 -11.27 6.17 15.80
CA TRP A 135 -10.83 5.83 17.15
C TRP A 135 -9.31 5.66 17.27
N ALA A 136 -8.65 5.21 16.21
CA ALA A 136 -7.20 5.00 16.19
C ALA A 136 -6.38 6.27 15.89
N LEU A 137 -7.02 7.42 15.62
CA LEU A 137 -6.30 8.64 15.29
C LEU A 137 -5.45 9.18 16.45
N ALA A 138 -5.85 8.93 17.70
CA ALA A 138 -5.04 9.29 18.87
C ALA A 138 -3.72 8.50 18.91
N PHE A 139 -3.78 7.20 18.61
CA PHE A 139 -2.59 6.35 18.49
C PHE A 139 -1.65 6.89 17.40
N TYR A 140 -2.16 7.17 16.19
CA TYR A 140 -1.33 7.73 15.12
C TYR A 140 -0.74 9.10 15.46
N ALA A 141 -1.53 9.97 16.09
CA ALA A 141 -1.05 11.27 16.53
C ALA A 141 0.11 11.12 17.51
N ASP A 142 0.03 10.15 18.42
CA ASP A 142 1.09 9.87 19.37
C ASP A 142 2.35 9.32 18.70
N VAL A 143 2.22 8.32 17.83
CA VAL A 143 3.36 7.78 17.05
C VAL A 143 4.07 8.90 16.29
N LEU A 144 3.30 9.72 15.57
CA LEU A 144 3.82 10.82 14.77
C LEU A 144 4.49 11.90 15.62
N LEU A 145 3.84 12.34 16.70
CA LEU A 145 4.36 13.37 17.61
C LEU A 145 5.66 12.90 18.26
N LYS A 146 5.73 11.66 18.73
CA LYS A 146 6.96 11.08 19.29
C LYS A 146 8.10 11.14 18.27
N ARG A 147 7.84 10.77 17.02
CA ARG A 147 8.87 10.82 15.96
C ARG A 147 9.33 12.23 15.64
N TYR A 148 8.39 13.19 15.56
CA TYR A 148 8.69 14.60 15.34
C TYR A 148 9.58 15.16 16.45
N LEU A 149 9.18 14.96 17.71
CA LEU A 149 9.94 15.44 18.86
C LEU A 149 11.38 14.93 18.83
N LEU A 150 11.57 13.62 18.63
CA LEU A 150 12.90 13.02 18.58
C LEU A 150 13.75 13.46 17.40
N GLY A 151 13.12 13.73 16.24
CA GLY A 151 13.81 14.26 15.07
C GLY A 151 14.32 15.68 15.31
N LEU A 152 13.55 16.52 15.99
CA LEU A 152 13.88 17.92 16.24
C LEU A 152 14.89 18.10 17.39
N THR A 153 14.92 17.20 18.37
CA THR A 153 15.73 17.35 19.59
C THR A 153 17.02 16.53 19.62
N LYS A 154 17.50 16.06 18.46
CA LYS A 154 18.77 15.29 18.32
C LYS A 154 18.88 14.07 19.26
N GLY A 155 17.76 13.36 19.48
CA GLY A 155 17.79 12.00 20.05
C GLY A 155 17.20 11.81 21.44
N THR A 156 16.86 12.87 22.17
CA THR A 156 16.08 12.77 23.43
C THR A 156 15.02 13.86 23.48
N ALA A 157 13.79 13.51 23.80
CA ALA A 157 12.69 14.46 23.86
C ALA A 157 11.71 14.13 24.99
N THR A 158 10.95 15.13 25.41
CA THR A 158 9.82 14.93 26.32
C THR A 158 8.56 15.47 25.64
N GLY A 159 7.46 14.72 25.72
CA GLY A 159 6.19 15.08 25.11
C GLY A 159 5.00 14.63 25.94
N ARG A 160 3.87 15.33 25.80
CA ARG A 160 2.58 14.92 26.36
C ARG A 160 1.86 14.01 25.36
N MET A 161 1.64 12.75 25.74
CA MET A 161 1.02 11.73 24.88
C MET A 161 -0.21 11.13 25.55
N TRP A 162 -1.12 10.58 24.76
CA TRP A 162 -2.19 9.76 25.31
C TRP A 162 -1.61 8.45 25.84
N ALA A 163 -1.91 8.13 27.11
CA ALA A 163 -1.43 6.89 27.71
C ALA A 163 -2.37 5.72 27.39
N LEU A 164 -2.66 5.47 26.09
CA LEU A 164 -3.70 4.53 25.66
C LEU A 164 -3.59 3.15 26.33
N SER A 165 -2.37 2.67 26.56
CA SER A 165 -2.06 1.38 27.19
C SER A 165 -2.17 1.36 28.71
N ALA A 166 -2.16 2.53 29.35
CA ALA A 166 -2.32 2.67 30.80
C ALA A 166 -3.79 2.84 31.22
N LEU A 167 -4.71 3.02 30.26
CA LEU A 167 -6.13 3.17 30.51
C LEU A 167 -6.77 1.81 30.81
N LYS A 168 -7.41 1.70 31.98
CA LYS A 168 -8.22 0.52 32.34
C LYS A 168 -9.56 0.99 32.89
N PRO A 169 -10.69 0.67 32.22
CA PRO A 169 -10.80 0.08 30.88
C PRO A 169 -10.32 1.06 29.78
N ILE A 170 -9.93 0.52 28.62
CA ILE A 170 -9.65 1.37 27.44
C ILE A 170 -10.98 1.92 26.93
N ASP A 171 -11.17 3.23 27.04
CA ASP A 171 -12.33 3.94 26.51
C ASP A 171 -11.93 5.32 25.98
N MET A 172 -11.91 5.44 24.65
CA MET A 172 -11.57 6.70 23.98
C MET A 172 -12.55 7.84 24.22
N ARG A 173 -13.83 7.58 24.54
CA ARG A 173 -14.78 8.66 24.83
C ARG A 173 -14.49 9.29 26.17
N ALA A 174 -14.29 8.46 27.20
CA ALA A 174 -13.89 8.92 28.52
C ALA A 174 -12.57 9.71 28.43
N LEU A 175 -11.64 9.21 27.62
CA LEU A 175 -10.36 9.85 27.39
C LEU A 175 -10.49 11.24 26.74
N ALA A 176 -11.28 11.34 25.68
CA ALA A 176 -11.55 12.60 24.98
C ALA A 176 -12.23 13.62 25.89
N ALA A 177 -13.14 13.18 26.76
CA ALA A 177 -13.81 14.05 27.73
C ALA A 177 -12.88 14.58 28.85
N ALA A 178 -11.79 13.86 29.15
CA ALA A 178 -10.81 14.23 30.18
C ALA A 178 -9.67 15.15 29.68
N GLU A 179 -9.68 15.47 28.37
CA GLU A 179 -8.77 16.32 27.57
C GLU A 179 -7.28 16.38 27.97
N GLU A 180 -6.95 17.14 29.02
CA GLU A 180 -5.56 17.44 29.40
C GLU A 180 -5.03 16.49 30.48
N SER A 181 -5.89 16.04 31.39
CA SER A 181 -5.53 15.11 32.48
C SER A 181 -5.20 13.70 31.98
N SER A 182 -5.68 13.36 30.78
CA SER A 182 -5.50 12.09 30.09
C SER A 182 -4.17 11.97 29.33
N LYS A 183 -3.43 13.09 29.20
CA LYS A 183 -2.10 13.09 28.58
C LYS A 183 -1.02 12.98 29.64
N SER A 184 -0.15 11.98 29.49
CA SER A 184 1.00 11.78 30.35
C SER A 184 2.25 12.42 29.75
N LEU A 185 3.03 13.12 30.59
CA LEU A 185 4.37 13.56 30.21
C LEU A 185 5.29 12.35 30.20
N LYS A 186 5.94 12.10 29.07
CA LYS A 186 6.85 10.97 28.91
C LYS A 186 8.13 11.42 28.24
N SER A 187 9.25 10.89 28.71
CA SER A 187 10.56 11.08 28.11
C SER A 187 10.89 9.93 27.19
N TYR A 188 11.48 10.27 26.05
CA TYR A 188 11.81 9.34 24.98
C TYR A 188 13.26 9.52 24.56
N ARG A 189 13.88 8.41 24.18
CA ARG A 189 15.17 8.38 23.52
C ARG A 189 14.99 7.74 22.15
N LEU A 190 15.64 8.29 21.13
CA LEU A 190 15.65 7.73 19.80
C LEU A 190 16.25 6.33 19.86
N GLN A 191 15.51 5.35 19.33
CA GLN A 191 15.93 3.96 19.22
C GLN A 191 15.91 3.52 17.76
N GLY A 192 16.59 2.41 17.45
CA GLY A 192 16.72 1.90 16.07
C GLY A 192 15.38 1.70 15.38
N TYR A 193 14.40 1.08 16.07
CA TYR A 193 13.06 0.87 15.54
C TYR A 193 12.25 2.15 15.27
N MET A 194 12.73 3.33 15.69
CA MET A 194 12.03 4.60 15.46
C MET A 194 12.47 5.28 14.16
N VAL A 195 13.38 4.66 13.39
CA VAL A 195 13.88 5.22 12.14
C VAL A 195 12.85 5.08 11.03
N GLU A 196 12.24 3.89 10.91
CA GLU A 196 11.19 3.58 9.94
C GLU A 196 9.80 3.58 10.59
N ASP A 197 8.78 3.92 9.80
CA ASP A 197 7.39 3.95 10.26
C ASP A 197 6.86 2.55 10.58
N GLU A 198 7.18 1.54 9.76
CA GLU A 198 6.77 0.14 9.98
C GLU A 198 7.29 -0.38 11.32
N ASP A 199 8.58 -0.20 11.59
CA ASP A 199 9.19 -0.63 12.84
C ASP A 199 8.56 0.07 14.04
N MET A 200 8.35 1.39 13.92
CA MET A 200 7.78 2.18 14.99
C MET A 200 6.32 1.82 15.26
N LEU A 201 5.51 1.61 14.22
CA LEU A 201 4.11 1.21 14.37
C LEU A 201 3.98 -0.15 15.07
N ASN A 202 4.79 -1.15 14.69
CA ASN A 202 4.78 -2.46 15.34
C ASN A 202 5.15 -2.35 16.83
N VAL A 203 6.26 -1.66 17.13
CA VAL A 203 6.72 -1.53 18.51
C VAL A 203 5.74 -0.75 19.38
N GLU A 204 5.14 0.32 18.86
CA GLU A 204 4.14 1.10 19.60
C GLU A 204 2.84 0.30 19.83
N LEU A 205 2.44 -0.56 18.88
CA LEU A 205 1.33 -1.49 19.09
C LEU A 205 1.65 -2.54 20.15
N TRP A 206 2.87 -3.09 20.17
CA TRP A 206 3.31 -4.03 21.21
C TRP A 206 3.34 -3.38 22.58
N LEU A 207 3.92 -2.18 22.69
CA LEU A 207 3.91 -1.37 23.92
C LEU A 207 2.49 -1.02 24.37
N ALA A 208 1.54 -1.00 23.44
CA ALA A 208 0.15 -0.77 23.71
C ALA A 208 -0.68 -2.01 24.05
N ASN A 209 -0.05 -3.20 24.05
CA ASN A 209 -0.74 -4.50 24.16
C ASN A 209 -1.87 -4.67 23.14
N ALA A 210 -1.72 -4.06 21.95
CA ALA A 210 -2.62 -4.34 20.85
C ALA A 210 -2.46 -5.82 20.45
N SER A 211 -3.54 -6.45 19.99
CA SER A 211 -3.61 -7.91 19.80
C SER A 211 -4.20 -8.36 18.46
N LYS A 212 -4.71 -7.43 17.66
CA LYS A 212 -5.37 -7.72 16.38
C LYS A 212 -4.48 -7.35 15.21
N SER A 213 -4.42 -8.24 14.21
CA SER A 213 -3.79 -8.04 12.92
C SER A 213 -4.69 -8.60 11.81
N TRP A 214 -4.56 -8.06 10.59
CA TRP A 214 -5.20 -8.66 9.43
C TRP A 214 -4.32 -9.71 8.81
N CYS A 215 -4.94 -10.81 8.42
CA CYS A 215 -4.28 -11.79 7.57
C CYS A 215 -4.40 -11.36 6.11
N LYS A 216 -3.62 -10.33 5.74
CA LYS A 216 -3.43 -9.89 4.35
C LYS A 216 -2.31 -10.73 3.75
N PHE A 217 -2.53 -11.21 2.54
CA PHE A 217 -1.49 -11.90 1.80
C PHE A 217 -0.82 -10.90 0.86
N ASP A 218 0.21 -10.24 1.38
CA ASP A 218 0.98 -9.22 0.68
C ASP A 218 2.24 -9.88 0.10
N LEU A 219 2.30 -10.02 -1.23
CA LEU A 219 3.45 -10.63 -1.90
C LEU A 219 4.24 -9.60 -2.68
N GLU A 220 5.53 -9.85 -2.85
CA GLU A 220 6.30 -9.19 -3.92
C GLU A 220 5.83 -9.70 -5.29
N PRO A 221 6.02 -8.91 -6.37
CA PRO A 221 5.53 -9.24 -7.71
C PRO A 221 5.98 -10.63 -8.18
N GLU A 222 7.26 -10.94 -7.98
CA GLU A 222 7.86 -12.22 -8.36
C GLU A 222 7.26 -13.36 -7.53
N LEU A 223 7.13 -13.19 -6.22
CA LEU A 223 6.55 -14.22 -5.36
C LEU A 223 5.10 -14.52 -5.74
N TYR A 224 4.35 -13.52 -6.19
CA TYR A 224 2.98 -13.73 -6.65
C TYR A 224 2.90 -14.61 -7.90
N THR A 225 3.79 -14.41 -8.88
CA THR A 225 3.79 -15.24 -10.10
C THR A 225 4.19 -16.68 -9.80
N TYR A 226 5.06 -16.90 -8.80
CA TYR A 226 5.48 -18.22 -8.33
C TYR A 226 4.63 -18.81 -7.19
N ARG A 227 3.54 -18.17 -6.77
CA ARG A 227 2.77 -18.57 -5.55
C ARG A 227 2.32 -20.04 -5.51
N ASN A 228 2.06 -20.65 -6.67
CA ASN A 228 1.68 -22.07 -6.75
C ASN A 228 2.85 -23.03 -6.50
N TRP A 229 4.08 -22.54 -6.61
CA TRP A 229 5.33 -23.27 -6.42
C TRP A 229 5.99 -22.95 -5.08
N LEU A 230 5.54 -21.89 -4.40
CA LEU A 230 6.04 -21.52 -3.09
C LEU A 230 5.71 -22.62 -2.08
N SER A 231 6.70 -22.96 -1.26
CA SER A 231 6.53 -23.96 -0.21
C SER A 231 5.40 -23.54 0.71
N ARG A 232 4.45 -24.44 0.97
CA ARG A 232 3.36 -24.20 1.92
C ARG A 232 3.87 -23.81 3.32
N ARG A 233 5.12 -24.16 3.65
CA ARG A 233 5.76 -23.76 4.91
C ARG A 233 6.01 -22.25 5.00
N LEU A 234 6.19 -21.55 3.87
CA LEU A 234 6.33 -20.09 3.84
C LEU A 234 5.04 -19.38 4.28
N TYR A 235 3.91 -20.08 4.20
CA TYR A 235 2.59 -19.59 4.58
C TYR A 235 2.10 -20.18 5.91
N SER A 236 2.91 -21.04 6.53
CA SER A 236 2.62 -21.62 7.83
C SER A 236 3.29 -20.77 8.89
N ASP A 237 2.49 -20.19 9.77
CA ASP A 237 3.00 -19.51 10.96
C ASP A 237 2.31 -20.09 12.18
N PRO A 238 2.74 -21.29 12.63
CA PRO A 238 2.10 -21.97 13.74
C PRO A 238 2.35 -21.28 15.08
N LYS A 239 3.28 -20.31 15.14
CA LYS A 239 3.53 -19.52 16.35
C LYS A 239 2.36 -18.59 16.65
N TRP A 240 1.87 -17.89 15.64
CA TRP A 240 0.77 -16.92 15.78
C TRP A 240 -0.57 -17.46 15.30
N TYR A 241 -0.55 -18.42 14.39
CA TYR A 241 -1.73 -19.01 13.74
C TYR A 241 -1.60 -20.54 13.72
N PRO A 242 -1.67 -21.22 14.89
CA PRO A 242 -1.50 -22.67 14.99
C PRO A 242 -2.52 -23.46 14.14
N ASP A 243 -3.69 -22.87 13.91
CA ASP A 243 -4.78 -23.47 13.11
C ASP A 243 -4.81 -22.97 11.65
N GLY A 244 -3.81 -22.20 11.22
CA GLY A 244 -3.68 -21.65 9.87
C GLY A 244 -4.04 -20.16 9.77
N ILE A 245 -3.51 -19.51 8.73
CA ILE A 245 -3.65 -18.06 8.49
C ILE A 245 -4.95 -17.80 7.69
N PRO A 246 -5.98 -17.14 8.24
CA PRO A 246 -7.22 -16.84 7.52
C PRO A 246 -7.03 -15.71 6.50
N VAL A 247 -6.75 -16.01 5.23
CA VAL A 247 -6.51 -14.96 4.21
C VAL A 247 -7.75 -14.09 3.98
N MET A 248 -7.65 -12.80 4.30
CA MET A 248 -8.74 -11.82 4.15
C MET A 248 -8.76 -11.18 2.75
N PHE A 249 -7.59 -10.80 2.23
CA PHE A 249 -7.47 -10.28 0.86
C PHE A 249 -6.04 -10.46 0.33
N TYR A 250 -5.93 -10.47 -1.00
CA TYR A 250 -4.67 -10.52 -1.72
C TYR A 250 -4.21 -9.13 -2.12
N SER A 251 -2.92 -8.88 -1.99
CA SER A 251 -2.25 -7.73 -2.55
C SER A 251 -0.86 -8.08 -3.05
N VAL A 252 -0.35 -7.22 -3.90
CA VAL A 252 1.05 -7.23 -4.32
C VAL A 252 1.62 -5.87 -3.95
N HIS A 253 2.76 -5.86 -3.27
CA HIS A 253 3.48 -4.65 -2.85
C HIS A 253 4.83 -4.56 -3.55
N ASN A 254 5.46 -3.39 -3.54
CA ASN A 254 6.71 -3.11 -4.25
C ASN A 254 6.57 -3.26 -5.77
N THR A 255 5.38 -2.97 -6.31
CA THR A 255 5.08 -3.02 -7.76
C THR A 255 5.61 -1.76 -8.45
N LYS A 256 6.93 -1.57 -8.40
CA LYS A 256 7.64 -0.41 -8.99
C LYS A 256 7.99 -0.66 -10.46
N ASP A 257 8.09 -1.93 -10.83
CA ASP A 257 8.30 -2.37 -12.21
C ASP A 257 6.97 -2.33 -12.95
N PHE A 258 6.91 -1.44 -13.93
CA PHE A 258 5.71 -1.18 -14.71
C PHE A 258 5.23 -2.42 -15.49
N GLU A 259 6.16 -3.16 -16.10
CA GLU A 259 5.84 -4.30 -16.96
C GLU A 259 5.26 -5.44 -16.13
N LYS A 260 5.87 -5.70 -14.97
CA LYS A 260 5.35 -6.67 -14.00
C LYS A 260 4.01 -6.24 -13.44
N THR A 261 3.85 -4.96 -13.11
CA THR A 261 2.58 -4.40 -12.59
C THR A 261 1.44 -4.65 -13.57
N ASP A 262 1.67 -4.35 -14.83
CA ASP A 262 0.67 -4.51 -15.89
C ASP A 262 0.34 -5.99 -16.18
N GLN A 263 1.35 -6.87 -16.18
CA GLN A 263 1.15 -8.32 -16.24
C GLN A 263 0.30 -8.83 -15.08
N LEU A 264 0.57 -8.36 -13.85
CA LEU A 264 -0.18 -8.75 -12.65
C LEU A 264 -1.62 -8.27 -12.69
N LEU A 265 -1.85 -7.02 -13.09
CA LEU A 265 -3.19 -6.46 -13.26
C LEU A 265 -3.99 -7.26 -14.28
N THR A 266 -3.35 -7.67 -15.37
CA THR A 266 -3.96 -8.56 -16.37
C THR A 266 -4.39 -9.88 -15.75
N ILE A 267 -3.47 -10.58 -15.06
CA ILE A 267 -3.76 -11.86 -14.41
C ILE A 267 -4.95 -11.69 -13.44
N LEU A 268 -4.94 -10.64 -12.61
CA LEU A 268 -6.01 -10.37 -11.64
C LEU A 268 -7.35 -10.09 -12.32
N ALA A 269 -7.37 -9.25 -13.35
CA ALA A 269 -8.59 -8.95 -14.10
C ALA A 269 -9.21 -10.23 -14.69
N GLN A 270 -8.39 -11.07 -15.32
CA GLN A 270 -8.86 -12.32 -15.94
C GLN A 270 -9.33 -13.34 -14.92
N CYS A 271 -8.57 -13.51 -13.84
CA CYS A 271 -8.94 -14.40 -12.76
C CYS A 271 -10.17 -13.92 -11.98
N SER A 272 -10.54 -12.65 -12.09
CA SER A 272 -11.78 -12.12 -11.50
C SER A 272 -13.03 -12.40 -12.32
N LEU A 273 -12.90 -12.84 -13.58
CA LEU A 273 -14.05 -13.13 -14.44
C LEU A 273 -14.80 -14.37 -13.94
N PRO A 274 -16.13 -14.30 -13.71
CA PRO A 274 -16.91 -15.41 -13.14
C PRO A 274 -16.74 -16.74 -13.87
N GLU A 275 -16.61 -16.68 -15.20
CA GLU A 275 -16.46 -17.86 -16.06
C GLU A 275 -15.08 -18.52 -15.97
N VAL A 276 -14.03 -17.75 -15.62
CA VAL A 276 -12.67 -18.25 -15.39
C VAL A 276 -12.57 -18.88 -14.00
N ILE A 277 -13.16 -18.24 -12.99
CA ILE A 277 -13.23 -18.74 -11.60
C ILE A 277 -13.91 -20.11 -11.57
N LYS A 278 -15.09 -20.24 -12.20
CA LYS A 278 -15.85 -21.51 -12.25
C LYS A 278 -15.07 -22.67 -12.85
N LYS A 279 -14.14 -22.39 -13.78
CA LYS A 279 -13.38 -23.42 -14.50
C LYS A 279 -12.02 -23.74 -13.88
N SER A 280 -11.64 -23.10 -12.76
CA SER A 280 -10.29 -23.24 -12.17
C SER A 280 -9.15 -22.96 -13.15
N LYS A 281 -9.40 -22.12 -14.17
CA LYS A 281 -8.45 -21.83 -15.27
C LYS A 281 -7.56 -20.61 -15.01
N CYS A 282 -7.61 -20.05 -13.80
CA CYS A 282 -6.73 -18.95 -13.43
C CYS A 282 -5.27 -19.45 -13.39
N SER A 283 -4.53 -19.19 -14.47
CA SER A 283 -3.12 -19.50 -14.59
C SER A 283 -2.32 -18.21 -14.54
N SER A 284 -1.24 -18.18 -13.77
CA SER A 284 -0.22 -17.13 -13.84
C SER A 284 0.78 -17.36 -14.97
N SER A 285 0.63 -18.43 -15.76
CA SER A 285 1.47 -18.65 -16.93
C SER A 285 1.20 -17.58 -17.98
N GLU A 286 2.27 -16.97 -18.47
CA GLU A 286 2.21 -16.00 -19.56
C GLU A 286 1.53 -16.58 -20.81
N ALA A 287 1.73 -17.88 -21.09
CA ALA A 287 1.08 -18.56 -22.22
C ALA A 287 -0.46 -18.64 -22.09
N ALA A 288 -1.01 -18.49 -20.88
CA ALA A 288 -2.45 -18.47 -20.66
C ALA A 288 -3.06 -17.07 -20.83
N LEU A 289 -2.24 -16.02 -20.92
CA LEU A 289 -2.69 -14.66 -21.17
C LEU A 289 -3.18 -14.50 -22.62
N PRO A 290 -4.03 -13.51 -22.94
CA PRO A 290 -4.36 -13.14 -24.31
C PRO A 290 -3.10 -12.72 -25.03
N VAL A 291 -3.08 -12.89 -26.35
CA VAL A 291 -1.91 -12.55 -27.18
C VAL A 291 -1.47 -11.10 -26.96
N SER A 292 -2.40 -10.15 -26.78
CA SER A 292 -2.09 -8.75 -26.47
C SER A 292 -1.33 -8.51 -25.17
N CYS A 293 -1.26 -9.51 -24.28
CA CYS A 293 -0.68 -9.41 -22.95
C CYS A 293 0.52 -10.34 -22.74
N ARG A 294 1.00 -11.02 -23.80
CA ARG A 294 2.18 -11.91 -23.78
C ARG A 294 3.42 -11.17 -24.24
N LEU A 295 4.05 -10.45 -23.31
CA LEU A 295 5.07 -9.49 -23.62
C LEU A 295 6.30 -10.08 -24.33
N GLY A 296 6.76 -9.42 -25.39
CA GLY A 296 7.96 -9.82 -26.13
C GLY A 296 7.78 -11.03 -27.05
N THR A 297 6.62 -11.68 -27.04
CA THR A 297 6.33 -12.80 -27.96
C THR A 297 6.22 -12.34 -29.41
N SER A 298 6.43 -13.24 -30.37
CA SER A 298 6.19 -12.96 -31.80
C SER A 298 4.73 -12.62 -32.07
N GLU A 299 3.83 -13.34 -31.41
CA GLU A 299 2.39 -13.27 -31.58
C GLU A 299 1.84 -11.94 -31.06
N GLU A 300 2.33 -11.46 -29.91
CA GLU A 300 2.02 -10.13 -29.40
C GLU A 300 2.47 -9.05 -30.39
N ARG A 301 3.67 -9.18 -30.94
CA ARG A 301 4.23 -8.21 -31.90
C ARG A 301 3.41 -8.17 -33.19
N GLU A 302 3.02 -9.32 -33.71
CA GLU A 302 2.16 -9.42 -34.90
C GLU A 302 0.77 -8.82 -34.63
N PHE A 303 0.14 -9.18 -33.51
CA PHE A 303 -1.17 -8.66 -33.13
C PHE A 303 -1.14 -7.12 -32.97
N ARG A 304 -0.12 -6.59 -32.29
CA ARG A 304 0.07 -5.14 -32.12
C ARG A 304 0.29 -4.41 -33.46
N GLN A 305 1.00 -5.00 -34.40
CA GLN A 305 1.23 -4.40 -35.72
C GLN A 305 -0.01 -4.49 -36.62
N ALA A 306 -0.79 -5.55 -36.49
CA ALA A 306 -2.00 -5.78 -37.29
C ALA A 306 -3.19 -4.93 -36.82
N ASP A 307 -3.34 -4.73 -35.51
CA ASP A 307 -4.44 -3.96 -34.91
C ASP A 307 -3.94 -3.08 -33.75
N PRO A 308 -3.30 -1.94 -34.04
CA PRO A 308 -2.76 -1.05 -33.00
C PRO A 308 -3.84 -0.48 -32.08
N GLU A 309 -5.05 -0.25 -32.59
CA GLU A 309 -6.17 0.30 -31.82
C GLU A 309 -6.77 -0.75 -30.87
N GLY A 310 -7.05 -1.96 -31.36
CA GLY A 310 -7.50 -3.08 -30.53
C GLY A 310 -6.47 -3.52 -29.49
N TYR A 311 -5.18 -3.40 -29.83
CA TYR A 311 -4.10 -3.59 -28.86
C TYR A 311 -4.14 -2.52 -27.75
N ALA A 312 -4.24 -1.24 -28.09
CA ALA A 312 -4.31 -0.15 -27.11
C ALA A 312 -5.56 -0.22 -26.19
N ALA A 313 -6.68 -0.73 -26.70
CA ALA A 313 -7.92 -0.90 -25.94
C ALA A 313 -7.94 -2.14 -25.02
N SER A 314 -6.95 -3.04 -25.13
CA SER A 314 -6.87 -4.22 -24.28
C SER A 314 -6.54 -3.82 -22.83
N VAL A 315 -7.22 -4.42 -21.84
CA VAL A 315 -7.05 -4.13 -20.39
C VAL A 315 -5.60 -4.29 -19.90
N CYS A 316 -4.77 -5.00 -20.68
CA CYS A 316 -3.33 -5.20 -20.49
C CYS A 316 -2.44 -4.06 -21.03
N CYS A 317 -3.04 -2.93 -21.43
CA CYS A 317 -2.36 -1.80 -22.06
C CYS A 317 -2.77 -0.46 -21.44
N CYS A 318 -3.55 -0.48 -20.36
CA CYS A 318 -4.21 0.71 -19.79
C CYS A 318 -3.29 1.60 -18.92
N LEU A 319 -2.02 1.26 -18.76
CA LEU A 319 -1.01 2.16 -18.18
C LEU A 319 -0.01 2.45 -19.31
N GLN A 320 0.38 3.71 -19.53
CA GLN A 320 1.07 4.21 -20.72
C GLN A 320 2.62 4.19 -20.57
N PRO A 321 3.40 4.28 -21.67
CA PRO A 321 3.72 3.23 -22.63
C PRO A 321 5.06 2.53 -22.29
N ARG A 322 5.14 1.24 -22.63
CA ARG A 322 6.35 0.41 -22.57
C ARG A 322 7.42 1.03 -23.48
N GLN A 323 8.40 1.70 -22.87
CA GLN A 323 9.32 2.64 -23.54
C GLN A 323 10.34 1.97 -24.47
N ASP A 324 10.34 0.64 -24.57
CA ASP A 324 11.29 -0.15 -25.37
C ASP A 324 10.68 -0.74 -26.65
N HIS A 325 9.40 -0.46 -26.91
CA HIS A 325 8.61 -1.01 -28.02
C HIS A 325 7.81 0.09 -28.71
N PRO A 326 7.32 -0.13 -29.96
CA PRO A 326 6.81 0.92 -30.81
C PRO A 326 6.01 1.99 -30.07
N ILE A 327 6.52 3.22 -30.12
CA ILE A 327 6.09 4.30 -29.26
C ILE A 327 4.94 5.02 -29.97
N TYR A 328 3.78 5.12 -29.33
CA TYR A 328 2.72 6.02 -29.80
C TYR A 328 2.98 7.44 -29.27
N TRP A 329 3.26 8.37 -30.16
CA TRP A 329 3.58 9.76 -29.82
C TRP A 329 2.95 10.72 -30.84
N ALA A 330 2.29 11.77 -30.35
CA ALA A 330 1.67 12.81 -31.19
C ALA A 330 0.75 12.28 -32.33
N GLY A 331 0.00 11.21 -32.07
CA GLY A 331 -0.93 10.62 -33.06
C GLY A 331 -0.31 9.59 -34.00
N SER A 332 0.99 9.29 -33.88
CA SER A 332 1.71 8.37 -34.76
C SER A 332 2.44 7.28 -33.99
N TRP A 333 2.55 6.08 -34.58
CA TRP A 333 3.33 4.97 -34.05
C TRP A 333 4.75 4.97 -34.63
N TYR A 334 5.75 4.88 -33.76
CA TYR A 334 7.17 4.84 -34.10
C TYR A 334 7.74 3.47 -33.80
N LYS A 335 8.54 2.88 -34.69
CA LYS A 335 9.04 1.50 -34.50
C LYS A 335 10.13 1.40 -33.43
N ARG A 336 10.93 2.45 -33.25
CA ARG A 336 12.00 2.53 -32.26
C ARG A 336 11.96 3.88 -31.55
N LYS A 337 12.61 3.96 -30.38
CA LYS A 337 12.66 5.19 -29.57
C LYS A 337 13.36 6.33 -30.30
N GLU A 338 14.39 6.00 -31.08
CA GLU A 338 15.17 6.95 -31.86
C GLU A 338 14.37 7.55 -33.03
N ASP A 339 13.26 6.90 -33.41
CA ASP A 339 12.39 7.38 -34.48
C ASP A 339 11.36 8.41 -33.96
N VAL A 340 11.20 8.57 -32.64
CA VAL A 340 10.30 9.57 -32.04
C VAL A 340 10.92 10.98 -32.17
N PRO A 341 10.22 11.96 -32.76
CA PRO A 341 10.73 13.32 -32.91
C PRO A 341 11.14 13.93 -31.57
N GLU A 342 12.28 14.62 -31.53
CA GLU A 342 12.72 15.30 -30.32
C GLU A 342 11.73 16.41 -29.93
N LEU A 343 11.56 16.62 -28.62
CA LEU A 343 10.62 17.60 -28.07
C LEU A 343 10.84 19.04 -28.57
N SER A 344 12.04 19.35 -29.07
CA SER A 344 12.40 20.63 -29.69
C SER A 344 11.77 20.85 -31.07
N ASP A 345 11.37 19.78 -31.76
CA ASP A 345 10.96 19.83 -33.17
C ASP A 345 9.44 20.02 -33.34
N LEU A 346 8.69 20.04 -32.24
CA LEU A 346 7.25 20.23 -32.27
C LEU A 346 6.89 21.73 -32.30
N PRO A 347 5.99 22.17 -33.20
CA PRO A 347 5.45 23.52 -33.16
C PRO A 347 4.80 23.75 -31.79
N THR A 348 5.25 24.77 -31.08
CA THR A 348 4.95 25.12 -29.67
C THR A 348 3.48 25.41 -29.34
N LYS A 349 2.52 24.99 -30.17
CA LYS A 349 1.11 25.33 -30.06
C LYS A 349 0.13 24.17 -30.14
N GLN A 350 0.55 22.91 -30.24
CA GLN A 350 -0.43 21.81 -30.10
C GLN A 350 -0.67 21.51 -28.61
N PRO A 351 -1.92 21.66 -28.12
CA PRO A 351 -2.27 21.23 -26.78
C PRO A 351 -2.01 19.73 -26.66
N ARG A 352 -1.40 19.33 -25.54
CA ARG A 352 -1.14 17.93 -25.20
C ARG A 352 -2.48 17.24 -24.92
N HIS A 353 -3.16 16.79 -25.96
CA HIS A 353 -4.32 15.92 -25.84
C HIS A 353 -3.80 14.49 -25.64
N CYS A 354 -3.95 13.96 -24.42
CA CYS A 354 -4.08 12.53 -24.27
C CYS A 354 -5.47 12.18 -24.77
N ILE A 355 -5.57 11.62 -25.97
CA ILE A 355 -6.83 11.10 -26.48
C ILE A 355 -7.03 9.74 -25.81
N LEU A 356 -7.88 9.72 -24.78
CA LEU A 356 -8.54 8.50 -24.31
C LEU A 356 -9.71 8.24 -25.27
N ILE A 357 -9.60 7.14 -26.02
CA ILE A 357 -10.68 6.65 -26.88
C ILE A 357 -11.69 5.96 -25.96
N SER A 358 -12.93 6.43 -26.02
CA SER A 358 -14.11 5.99 -25.24
C SER A 358 -14.49 4.53 -25.42
#